data_AF-A0A835N3Q9-F1
#
_entry.id   AF-A0A835N3Q9-F1
#
_cell.length_a   1.000
_cell.length_b   1.000
_cell.length_c   1.000
_cell.angle_alpha   90.00
_cell.angle_beta   90.00
_cell.angle_gamma   90.00
#
_symmetry.space_group_name_H-M   'P 1'
#
loop_
_entity.id
_entity.type
_entity.pdbx_description
1 polymer ?
#
loop_
_entity_poly.entity_id
_entity_poly.type
_entity_poly.pdbx_seq_one_letter_code
_entity_poly.pdbx_strand_id
1 'polypeptide(L)'
;MEARILWQTRSPTPSLPRGCKIKYHSPAVAAVLTRTPGSTLTEVTEKRNASNRTDKLPVLTRKTIYNDSWFAELAINYLSQRFQDATGLRNSKRGYESLTQTATDTWQRFSPTQQHGLVLQSLNRAIPRPILNMASSIVSFLVLPLCKRRFIKIVLPESTFKREYFAAFTTLFFAWLVGPSEVRESEFNGKKEKNVVHIKKCRFLEETNCAGMCTNLCKIPSQTFIMHSLGMPVDMVPNFDDMSCEMIFGQEPPAIHEDPAFKQPCYKLCKANRKHILKCSS
;
A
#
# COMPACT_ATOMS: atom_id res chain seq x y z
N MET A 1 20.99 -43.40 -39.34
CA MET A 1 19.64 -43.32 -38.72
C MET A 1 19.77 -44.03 -37.38
N GLU A 2 19.61 -43.46 -36.19
CA GLU A 2 19.21 -42.14 -35.71
C GLU A 2 19.93 -41.89 -34.36
N ALA A 3 20.08 -40.62 -33.99
CA ALA A 3 20.64 -40.19 -32.73
C ALA A 3 19.60 -40.26 -31.59
N ARG A 4 19.98 -40.80 -30.43
CA ARG A 4 19.33 -40.53 -29.15
C ARG A 4 20.35 -39.90 -28.21
N ILE A 5 20.15 -38.62 -27.93
CA ILE A 5 20.95 -37.83 -27.01
C ILE A 5 20.19 -37.80 -25.67
N LEU A 6 20.73 -38.49 -24.66
CA LEU A 6 20.38 -38.33 -23.24
C LEU A 6 21.47 -37.48 -22.59
N TRP A 7 21.17 -36.24 -22.23
CA TRP A 7 22.05 -35.44 -21.37
C TRP A 7 21.58 -35.54 -19.92
N GLN A 8 22.28 -36.38 -19.15
CA GLN A 8 22.42 -36.21 -17.71
C GLN A 8 23.43 -35.09 -17.46
N THR A 9 23.06 -34.05 -16.71
CA THR A 9 24.01 -33.06 -16.20
C THR A 9 23.99 -33.05 -14.68
N ARG A 10 25.04 -33.66 -14.12
CA ARG A 10 25.51 -33.47 -12.74
C ARG A 10 25.80 -31.99 -12.51
N SER A 11 25.33 -31.48 -11.38
CA SER A 11 25.65 -30.14 -10.88
C SER A 11 27.04 -30.12 -10.22
N PRO A 12 27.91 -29.14 -10.50
CA PRO A 12 29.04 -28.82 -9.64
C PRO A 12 28.68 -27.66 -8.70
N THR A 13 28.92 -27.88 -7.40
CA THR A 13 28.85 -26.90 -6.32
C THR A 13 30.00 -25.87 -6.43
N PRO A 14 29.75 -24.56 -6.36
CA PRO A 14 30.80 -23.58 -6.11
C PRO A 14 30.84 -23.13 -4.65
N SER A 15 32.06 -23.07 -4.13
CA SER A 15 32.49 -22.70 -2.79
C SER A 15 32.32 -21.21 -2.45
N LEU A 16 32.07 -20.93 -1.16
CA LEU A 16 32.06 -19.60 -0.55
C LEU A 16 33.43 -18.91 -0.59
N PRO A 17 33.49 -17.59 -0.85
CA PRO A 17 34.59 -16.74 -0.40
C PRO A 17 34.27 -16.07 0.95
N ARG A 18 35.28 -16.04 1.81
CA ARG A 18 35.31 -15.37 3.12
C ARG A 18 35.37 -13.85 2.98
N GLY A 19 34.56 -13.17 3.79
CA GLY A 19 34.96 -12.06 4.66
C GLY A 19 35.39 -10.73 4.03
N CYS A 20 34.49 -9.74 4.08
CA CYS A 20 34.88 -8.35 4.35
C CYS A 20 33.85 -7.73 5.32
N LYS A 21 34.26 -7.49 6.57
CA LYS A 21 33.43 -6.81 7.58
C LYS A 21 33.50 -5.31 7.35
N ILE A 22 32.42 -4.69 6.88
CA ILE A 22 32.26 -3.24 6.93
C ILE A 22 31.53 -2.92 8.24
N LYS A 23 32.25 -2.34 9.20
CA LYS A 23 31.67 -1.76 10.42
C LYS A 23 30.99 -0.45 10.03
N TYR A 24 29.67 -0.38 10.12
CA TYR A 24 28.96 0.90 10.13
C TYR A 24 28.88 1.38 11.58
N HIS A 25 29.64 2.43 11.89
CA HIS A 25 29.45 3.22 13.12
C HIS A 25 28.26 4.15 12.87
N SER A 26 27.15 3.92 13.56
CA SER A 26 26.07 4.91 13.66
C SER A 26 26.39 5.84 14.83
N PRO A 27 26.45 7.17 14.66
CA PRO A 27 26.42 8.07 15.79
C PRO A 27 24.99 8.07 16.36
N ALA A 28 24.88 7.80 17.66
CA ALA A 28 23.65 7.98 18.41
C ALA A 28 23.39 9.48 18.58
N VAL A 29 22.34 10.00 17.96
CA VAL A 29 21.82 11.33 18.27
C VAL A 29 20.68 11.14 19.27
N ALA A 30 21.00 11.24 20.55
CA ALA A 30 20.01 11.37 21.61
C ALA A 30 19.59 12.84 21.69
N ALA A 31 18.40 13.16 21.20
CA ALA A 31 17.79 14.45 21.47
C ALA A 31 17.25 14.45 22.91
N VAL A 32 18.06 14.99 23.82
CA VAL A 32 17.69 15.27 25.21
C VAL A 32 16.90 16.58 25.24
N LEU A 33 15.59 16.50 25.48
CA LEU A 33 14.81 17.68 25.86
C LEU A 33 14.94 17.88 27.37
N THR A 34 15.77 18.85 27.74
CA THR A 34 15.87 19.40 29.10
C THR A 34 14.59 20.16 29.44
N ARG A 35 14.07 19.94 30.65
CA ARG A 35 12.99 20.76 31.24
C ARG A 35 13.55 21.33 32.54
N THR A 36 13.69 22.65 32.61
CA THR A 36 13.97 23.38 33.85
C THR A 36 12.67 23.85 34.52
N PRO A 37 12.65 24.02 35.85
CA PRO A 37 11.45 24.07 36.67
C PRO A 37 11.06 25.49 37.08
N GLY A 38 9.80 25.69 37.46
CA GLY A 38 9.34 26.87 38.17
C GLY A 38 7.85 26.79 38.54
N SER A 39 7.61 26.46 39.83
CA SER A 39 6.52 26.88 40.74
C SER A 39 5.14 27.25 40.16
N THR A 40 4.01 26.77 40.68
CA THR A 40 3.60 26.89 42.09
C THR A 40 2.50 25.87 42.43
N LEU A 41 2.61 25.28 43.63
CA LEU A 41 1.59 24.46 44.29
C LEU A 41 0.28 25.22 44.50
N THR A 42 -0.84 24.59 44.17
CA THR A 42 -2.05 24.66 44.99
C THR A 42 -2.81 23.35 44.85
N GLU A 43 -2.75 22.62 45.95
CA GLU A 43 -3.47 21.40 46.27
C GLU A 43 -4.96 21.72 46.42
N VAL A 44 -5.82 21.18 45.55
CA VAL A 44 -7.26 21.05 45.84
C VAL A 44 -7.75 19.71 45.29
N THR A 45 -7.81 18.77 46.21
CA THR A 45 -8.83 17.73 46.43
C THR A 45 -9.43 17.01 45.21
N GLU A 46 -9.04 15.74 45.13
CA GLU A 46 -9.70 14.59 44.54
C GLU A 46 -11.23 14.71 44.39
N LYS A 47 -11.71 14.76 43.14
CA LYS A 47 -13.00 14.20 42.74
C LYS A 47 -12.81 13.27 41.56
N ARG A 48 -12.89 11.98 41.88
CA ARG A 48 -13.01 10.84 40.98
C ARG A 48 -14.24 11.04 40.07
N ASN A 49 -14.02 11.45 38.83
CA ASN A 49 -15.05 11.35 37.78
C ASN A 49 -14.52 10.42 36.68
N ALA A 50 -14.98 9.17 36.77
CA ALA A 50 -14.92 8.21 35.69
C ALA A 50 -15.82 8.71 34.56
N SER A 51 -15.22 9.33 33.54
CA SER A 51 -15.86 9.50 32.24
C SER A 51 -14.78 9.65 31.17
N ASN A 52 -15.11 9.20 29.97
CA ASN A 52 -14.36 9.37 28.71
C ASN A 52 -13.53 8.16 28.24
N ARG A 53 -14.06 6.94 28.39
CA ARG A 53 -13.66 5.80 27.54
C ARG A 53 -14.75 5.29 26.59
N THR A 54 -15.94 5.88 26.63
CA THR A 54 -17.11 5.43 25.85
C THR A 54 -17.41 6.30 24.62
N ASP A 55 -16.72 7.42 24.44
CA ASP A 55 -17.10 8.42 23.42
C ASP A 55 -16.43 8.26 22.04
N LYS A 56 -15.45 7.35 21.90
CA LYS A 56 -14.80 7.06 20.60
C LYS A 56 -15.39 5.84 19.86
N LEU A 57 -16.32 5.12 20.48
CA LEU A 57 -16.94 3.92 19.89
C LEU A 57 -18.09 4.21 18.89
N PRO A 58 -18.87 5.30 18.98
CA PRO A 58 -20.00 5.49 18.06
C PRO A 58 -19.60 6.06 16.68
N VAL A 59 -18.39 6.62 16.54
CA VAL A 59 -17.93 7.20 15.26
C VAL A 59 -17.44 6.12 14.28
N LEU A 60 -16.82 5.06 14.80
CA LEU A 60 -16.24 4.00 13.99
C LEU A 60 -17.27 2.99 13.45
N THR A 61 -18.47 2.98 14.03
CA THR A 61 -19.54 2.01 13.72
C THR A 61 -20.54 2.53 12.68
N ARG A 62 -20.51 3.82 12.33
CA ARG A 62 -21.39 4.35 11.28
C ARG A 62 -20.81 4.00 9.91
N LYS A 63 -21.38 2.97 9.29
CA LYS A 63 -21.08 2.58 7.91
C LYS A 63 -21.43 3.75 6.97
N THR A 64 -20.46 4.20 6.19
CA THR A 64 -20.66 5.22 5.17
C THR A 64 -21.53 4.65 4.06
N ILE A 65 -22.58 5.37 3.67
CA ILE A 65 -23.37 5.03 2.49
C ILE A 65 -22.70 5.69 1.28
N TYR A 66 -22.17 4.88 0.39
CA TYR A 66 -21.58 5.32 -0.86
C TYR A 66 -22.65 5.34 -1.96
N ASN A 67 -22.88 6.51 -2.56
CA ASN A 67 -23.73 6.65 -3.73
C ASN A 67 -22.84 6.68 -4.99
N ASP A 68 -22.69 5.53 -5.62
CA ASP A 68 -21.83 5.37 -6.79
C ASP A 68 -22.51 5.98 -8.03
N SER A 69 -21.79 6.82 -8.77
CA SER A 69 -22.24 7.25 -10.09
C SER A 69 -22.22 6.07 -11.06
N TRP A 70 -22.95 6.17 -12.18
CA TRP A 70 -22.95 5.13 -13.22
C TRP A 70 -21.54 4.75 -13.71
N PHE A 71 -20.61 5.73 -13.76
CA PHE A 71 -19.20 5.50 -14.09
C PHE A 71 -18.48 4.74 -12.97
N ALA A 72 -18.70 5.12 -11.71
CA ALA A 72 -18.14 4.40 -10.57
C ALA A 72 -18.61 2.95 -10.54
N GLU A 73 -19.91 2.69 -10.76
CA GLU A 73 -20.44 1.33 -10.84
C GLU A 73 -19.79 0.51 -11.97
N LEU A 74 -19.65 1.10 -13.16
CA LEU A 74 -18.98 0.46 -14.30
C LEU A 74 -17.53 0.11 -13.95
N ALA A 75 -16.79 1.05 -13.37
CA ALA A 75 -15.39 0.86 -12.99
C ALA A 75 -15.22 -0.21 -11.90
N ILE A 76 -16.10 -0.21 -10.89
CA ILE A 76 -16.13 -1.21 -9.82
C ILE A 76 -16.40 -2.60 -10.39
N ASN A 77 -17.42 -2.74 -11.23
CA ASN A 77 -17.78 -4.02 -11.83
C ASN A 77 -16.65 -4.54 -12.71
N TYR A 78 -16.03 -3.68 -13.51
CA TYR A 78 -14.89 -4.03 -14.36
C TYR A 78 -13.69 -4.50 -13.52
N LEU A 79 -13.29 -3.73 -12.50
CA LEU A 79 -12.17 -4.10 -11.62
C LEU A 79 -12.46 -5.41 -10.87
N SER A 80 -13.69 -5.57 -10.35
CA SER A 80 -14.12 -6.79 -9.68
C SER A 80 -14.02 -8.00 -10.61
N GLN A 81 -14.47 -7.87 -11.86
CA GLN A 81 -14.37 -8.94 -12.85
C GLN A 81 -12.91 -9.32 -13.13
N ARG A 82 -12.02 -8.33 -13.32
CA ARG A 82 -10.58 -8.60 -13.52
C ARG A 82 -9.93 -9.27 -12.32
N PHE A 83 -10.38 -8.94 -11.12
CA PHE A 83 -9.88 -9.57 -9.90
C PHE A 83 -10.36 -11.02 -9.77
N GLN A 84 -11.61 -11.28 -10.10
CA GLN A 84 -12.16 -12.64 -10.20
C GLN A 84 -11.43 -13.47 -11.27
N ASP A 85 -11.14 -12.89 -12.44
CA ASP A 85 -10.41 -13.55 -13.52
C ASP A 85 -8.96 -13.87 -13.15
N ALA A 86 -8.33 -13.05 -12.31
CA ALA A 86 -6.96 -13.29 -11.83
C ALA A 86 -6.92 -14.40 -10.78
N THR A 87 -7.87 -14.39 -9.85
CA THR A 87 -7.94 -15.34 -8.72
C THR A 87 -8.57 -16.68 -9.07
N GLY A 88 -9.36 -16.73 -10.16
CA GLY A 88 -10.21 -17.88 -10.49
C GLY A 88 -11.42 -18.01 -9.55
N LEU A 89 -11.65 -17.06 -8.66
CA LEU A 89 -12.73 -17.06 -7.69
C LEU A 89 -13.91 -16.27 -8.26
N ARG A 90 -15.08 -16.91 -8.36
CA ARG A 90 -16.32 -16.26 -8.79
C ARG A 90 -17.23 -16.00 -7.59
N ASN A 91 -17.95 -14.89 -7.61
CA ASN A 91 -18.96 -14.58 -6.62
C ASN A 91 -20.22 -14.02 -7.28
N SER A 92 -21.37 -14.09 -6.59
CA SER A 92 -22.67 -13.63 -7.08
C SER A 92 -23.07 -12.23 -6.57
N LYS A 93 -22.19 -11.56 -5.83
CA LYS A 93 -22.43 -10.20 -5.31
C LYS A 93 -22.32 -9.18 -6.45
N ARG A 94 -22.75 -7.95 -6.20
CA ARG A 94 -22.73 -6.85 -7.17
C ARG A 94 -21.98 -5.64 -6.61
N GLY A 95 -21.52 -4.76 -7.51
CA GLY A 95 -20.84 -3.53 -7.15
C GLY A 95 -19.63 -3.78 -6.24
N TYR A 96 -19.45 -2.91 -5.26
CA TYR A 96 -18.26 -2.95 -4.40
C TYR A 96 -18.22 -4.18 -3.48
N GLU A 97 -19.39 -4.75 -3.15
CA GLU A 97 -19.47 -6.00 -2.38
C GLU A 97 -18.84 -7.18 -3.14
N SER A 98 -18.97 -7.22 -4.48
CA SER A 98 -18.30 -8.24 -5.30
C SER A 98 -16.78 -8.13 -5.20
N LEU A 99 -16.23 -6.91 -5.23
CA LEU A 99 -14.80 -6.68 -5.10
C LEU A 99 -14.29 -7.13 -3.72
N THR A 100 -14.98 -6.73 -2.65
CA THR A 100 -14.60 -7.06 -1.28
C THR A 100 -14.79 -8.54 -0.94
N GLN A 101 -15.82 -9.19 -1.48
CA GLN A 101 -16.01 -10.64 -1.36
C GLN A 101 -14.85 -11.41 -2.01
N THR A 102 -14.48 -11.08 -3.26
CA THR A 102 -13.31 -11.69 -3.91
C THR A 102 -12.02 -11.41 -3.13
N ALA A 103 -11.86 -10.21 -2.56
CA ALA A 103 -10.74 -9.91 -1.68
C ALA A 103 -10.73 -10.83 -0.45
N THR A 104 -11.87 -11.02 0.21
CA THR A 104 -12.00 -11.89 1.39
C THR A 104 -11.68 -13.33 1.05
N ASP A 105 -12.21 -13.84 -0.05
CA ASP A 105 -11.92 -15.21 -0.49
C ASP A 105 -10.44 -15.37 -0.86
N THR A 106 -9.84 -14.34 -1.47
CA THR A 106 -8.40 -14.34 -1.82
C THR A 106 -7.52 -14.35 -0.57
N TRP A 107 -7.88 -13.53 0.43
CA TRP A 107 -7.19 -13.47 1.72
C TRP A 107 -7.23 -14.82 2.45
N GLN A 108 -8.37 -15.50 2.41
CA GLN A 108 -8.56 -16.78 3.09
C GLN A 108 -7.87 -17.96 2.40
N ARG A 109 -7.76 -17.94 1.06
CA ARG A 109 -7.33 -19.10 0.27
C ARG A 109 -5.87 -19.07 -0.14
N PHE A 110 -5.24 -17.89 -0.22
CA PHE A 110 -3.88 -17.73 -0.74
C PHE A 110 -2.91 -17.21 0.32
N SER A 111 -1.62 -17.52 0.14
CA SER A 111 -0.54 -16.96 0.97
C SER A 111 -0.28 -15.49 0.63
N PRO A 112 0.34 -14.69 1.52
CA PRO A 112 0.62 -13.27 1.26
C PRO A 112 1.34 -13.01 -0.08
N THR A 113 2.35 -13.82 -0.43
CA THR A 113 3.06 -13.68 -1.71
C THR A 113 2.14 -13.94 -2.91
N GLN A 114 1.26 -14.95 -2.82
CA GLN A 114 0.29 -15.25 -3.87
C GLN A 114 -0.76 -14.15 -3.99
N GLN A 115 -1.25 -13.64 -2.85
CA GLN A 115 -2.19 -12.51 -2.79
C GLN A 115 -1.63 -11.31 -3.54
N HIS A 116 -0.35 -10.95 -3.31
CA HIS A 116 0.29 -9.83 -4.00
C HIS A 116 0.31 -10.03 -5.52
N GLY A 117 0.73 -11.23 -5.96
CA GLY A 117 0.80 -11.57 -7.39
C GLY A 117 -0.57 -11.53 -8.08
N LEU A 118 -1.62 -12.04 -7.43
CA LEU A 118 -2.98 -12.07 -7.96
C LEU A 118 -3.57 -10.66 -8.12
N VAL A 119 -3.37 -9.79 -7.13
CA VAL A 119 -3.81 -8.40 -7.22
C VAL A 119 -3.03 -7.64 -8.29
N LEU A 120 -1.71 -7.81 -8.34
CA LEU A 120 -0.88 -7.20 -9.40
C LEU A 120 -1.31 -7.65 -10.79
N GLN A 121 -1.63 -8.93 -10.96
CA GLN A 121 -2.14 -9.46 -12.22
C GLN A 121 -3.51 -8.84 -12.57
N SER A 122 -4.40 -8.68 -11.59
CA SER A 122 -5.68 -7.98 -11.77
C SER A 122 -5.48 -6.55 -12.25
N LEU A 123 -4.62 -5.77 -11.58
CA LEU A 123 -4.32 -4.38 -11.93
C LEU A 123 -3.72 -4.25 -13.34
N ASN A 124 -2.77 -5.12 -13.69
CA ASN A 124 -2.17 -5.15 -15.03
C ASN A 124 -3.16 -5.53 -16.14
N ARG A 125 -4.21 -6.31 -15.82
CA ARG A 125 -5.29 -6.62 -16.77
C ARG A 125 -6.35 -5.52 -16.82
N ALA A 126 -6.55 -4.81 -15.71
CA ALA A 126 -7.52 -3.73 -15.62
C ALA A 126 -7.06 -2.51 -16.43
N ILE A 127 -5.78 -2.14 -16.36
CA ILE A 127 -5.26 -0.98 -17.12
C ILE A 127 -4.97 -1.38 -18.57
N PRO A 128 -5.55 -0.70 -19.58
CA PRO A 128 -5.27 -0.95 -20.98
C PRO A 128 -3.77 -0.86 -21.32
N ARG A 129 -3.24 -1.87 -22.03
CA ARG A 129 -1.85 -1.91 -22.50
C ARG A 129 -1.37 -0.66 -23.26
N PRO A 130 -2.20 0.03 -24.08
CA PRO A 130 -1.77 1.28 -24.72
C PRO A 130 -1.34 2.35 -23.72
N ILE A 131 -2.00 2.45 -22.56
CA ILE A 131 -1.66 3.42 -21.51
C ILE A 131 -0.31 3.07 -20.86
N LEU A 132 -0.09 1.79 -20.58
CA LEU A 132 1.18 1.28 -20.05
C LEU A 132 2.33 1.45 -21.05
N ASN A 133 2.05 1.21 -22.34
CA ASN A 133 3.03 1.38 -23.40
C ASN A 133 3.36 2.85 -23.64
N MET A 134 2.42 3.79 -23.52
CA MET A 134 2.71 5.22 -23.63
C MET A 134 3.58 5.71 -22.47
N ALA A 135 3.30 5.26 -21.24
CA ALA A 135 4.15 5.54 -20.08
C ALA A 135 5.57 4.95 -20.23
N SER A 136 5.69 3.77 -20.87
CA SER A 136 6.98 3.10 -21.11
C SER A 136 7.73 3.60 -22.35
N SER A 137 7.02 4.08 -23.38
CA SER A 137 7.58 4.56 -24.65
C SER A 137 8.26 5.92 -24.51
N ILE A 138 7.73 6.82 -23.66
CA ILE A 138 8.42 8.08 -23.33
C ILE A 138 9.78 7.80 -22.67
N VAL A 139 9.88 6.72 -21.88
CA VAL A 139 11.11 6.30 -21.20
C VAL A 139 12.05 5.53 -22.15
N SER A 140 11.51 4.75 -23.10
CA SER A 140 12.31 3.94 -24.03
C SER A 140 12.86 4.72 -25.23
N PHE A 141 12.19 5.77 -25.69
CA PHE A 141 12.69 6.58 -26.82
C PHE A 141 13.87 7.49 -26.46
N LEU A 142 14.07 7.78 -25.17
CA LEU A 142 15.16 8.64 -24.68
C LEU A 142 16.37 7.87 -24.10
N VAL A 143 16.30 6.53 -23.93
CA VAL A 143 17.33 5.76 -23.22
C VAL A 143 17.82 4.57 -24.06
N LEU A 144 19.04 4.68 -24.60
CA LEU A 144 19.73 3.64 -25.35
C LEU A 144 19.74 2.29 -24.59
N PRO A 145 19.52 1.14 -25.27
CA PRO A 145 19.36 -0.18 -24.66
C PRO A 145 20.54 -0.73 -23.82
N LEU A 146 21.69 -0.06 -23.77
CA LEU A 146 22.86 -0.49 -23.00
C LEU A 146 22.92 0.06 -21.56
N CYS A 147 22.07 1.02 -21.19
CA CYS A 147 22.05 1.65 -19.85
C CYS A 147 20.82 1.29 -18.98
N LYS A 148 20.04 0.28 -19.38
CA LYS A 148 18.70 -0.03 -18.83
C LYS A 148 18.62 -0.39 -17.34
N ARG A 149 19.72 -0.73 -16.65
CA ARG A 149 19.65 -1.15 -15.23
C ARG A 149 20.31 -0.23 -14.22
N ARG A 150 21.22 0.66 -14.63
CA ARG A 150 22.03 1.48 -13.70
C ARG A 150 21.66 2.97 -13.74
N PHE A 151 21.13 3.46 -14.86
CA PHE A 151 20.86 4.90 -15.06
C PHE A 151 19.42 5.34 -14.77
N ILE A 152 18.45 4.42 -14.71
CA ILE A 152 17.04 4.74 -14.42
C ILE A 152 16.88 5.36 -13.02
N LYS A 153 17.75 5.01 -12.06
CA LYS A 153 17.74 5.62 -10.71
C LYS A 153 18.45 6.98 -10.63
N ILE A 154 19.22 7.39 -11.66
CA ILE A 154 20.24 8.46 -11.49
C ILE A 154 19.93 9.73 -12.27
N VAL A 155 19.17 9.73 -13.37
CA VAL A 155 19.20 10.89 -14.31
C VAL A 155 17.92 11.74 -14.41
N LEU A 156 16.78 11.30 -13.87
CA LEU A 156 15.62 12.18 -13.76
C LEU A 156 15.07 12.11 -12.33
N PRO A 157 15.46 13.02 -11.41
CA PRO A 157 14.68 13.19 -10.20
C PRO A 157 13.23 13.37 -10.62
N GLU A 158 12.32 12.57 -10.05
CA GLU A 158 10.89 12.72 -10.26
C GLU A 158 10.57 14.22 -10.19
N SER A 159 10.02 14.79 -11.25
CA SER A 159 9.75 16.23 -11.23
C SER A 159 8.62 16.49 -10.22
N THR A 160 8.68 17.61 -9.51
CA THR A 160 7.57 18.05 -8.64
C THR A 160 6.24 18.01 -9.39
N PHE A 161 6.25 18.43 -10.66
CA PHE A 161 5.11 18.33 -11.56
C PHE A 161 4.53 16.92 -11.67
N LYS A 162 5.38 15.89 -11.84
CA LYS A 162 4.91 14.51 -11.96
C LYS A 162 4.25 14.05 -10.65
N ARG A 163 4.82 14.35 -9.49
CA ARG A 163 4.23 14.00 -8.18
C ARG A 163 2.88 14.67 -7.94
N GLU A 164 2.79 15.97 -8.22
CA GLU A 164 1.54 16.72 -8.09
C GLU A 164 0.47 16.23 -9.08
N TYR A 165 0.86 15.92 -10.32
CA TYR A 165 -0.02 15.31 -11.30
C TYR A 165 -0.58 13.98 -10.82
N PHE A 166 0.28 13.07 -10.32
CA PHE A 166 -0.19 11.78 -9.80
C PHE A 166 -1.10 11.93 -8.58
N ALA A 167 -0.80 12.87 -7.67
CA ALA A 167 -1.64 13.16 -6.53
C ALA A 167 -3.03 13.66 -6.97
N ALA A 168 -3.08 14.67 -7.84
CA ALA A 168 -4.32 15.20 -8.39
C ALA A 168 -5.10 14.14 -9.19
N PHE A 169 -4.43 13.43 -10.10
CA PHE A 169 -5.02 12.34 -10.88
C PHE A 169 -5.64 11.28 -9.97
N THR A 170 -4.95 10.91 -8.89
CA THR A 170 -5.44 9.88 -7.97
C THR A 170 -6.72 10.32 -7.26
N THR A 171 -6.78 11.57 -6.80
CA THR A 171 -8.00 12.11 -6.18
C THR A 171 -9.19 12.16 -7.11
N LEU A 172 -8.98 12.38 -8.41
CA LEU A 172 -10.05 12.48 -9.40
C LEU A 172 -10.51 11.11 -9.90
N PHE A 173 -9.58 10.22 -10.23
CA PHE A 173 -9.88 8.98 -10.94
C PHE A 173 -10.03 7.75 -10.07
N PHE A 174 -9.59 7.78 -8.80
CA PHE A 174 -9.71 6.64 -7.88
C PHE A 174 -10.64 6.89 -6.68
N ALA A 175 -11.31 8.04 -6.61
CA ALA A 175 -12.28 8.33 -5.54
C ALA A 175 -13.40 7.27 -5.43
N TRP A 176 -13.83 6.67 -6.54
CA TRP A 176 -14.81 5.57 -6.54
C TRP A 176 -14.29 4.29 -5.85
N LEU A 177 -12.97 4.06 -5.88
CA LEU A 177 -12.33 2.86 -5.37
C LEU A 177 -11.96 3.00 -3.89
N VAL A 178 -11.31 4.10 -3.55
CA VAL A 178 -10.78 4.33 -2.19
C VAL A 178 -11.66 5.24 -1.34
N GLY A 179 -12.56 6.03 -1.93
CA GLY A 179 -13.43 6.97 -1.23
C GLY A 179 -12.98 8.44 -1.36
N PRO A 180 -13.65 9.37 -0.65
CA PRO A 180 -13.35 10.79 -0.69
C PRO A 180 -11.89 11.08 -0.32
N SER A 181 -11.20 11.82 -1.19
CA SER A 181 -9.80 12.15 -1.03
C SER A 181 -9.51 13.60 -1.36
N GLU A 182 -8.47 14.15 -0.73
CA GLU A 182 -8.02 15.52 -0.92
C GLU A 182 -6.49 15.54 -1.09
N VAL A 183 -5.99 16.47 -1.89
CA VAL A 183 -4.54 16.67 -2.02
C VAL A 183 -4.06 17.61 -0.93
N ARG A 184 -3.00 17.21 -0.22
CA ARG A 184 -2.32 17.98 0.82
C ARG A 184 -0.92 18.36 0.39
N GLU A 185 -0.44 19.44 0.96
CA GLU A 185 0.94 19.88 0.82
C GLU A 185 1.82 19.13 1.81
N SER A 186 2.99 18.68 1.35
CA SER A 186 4.05 18.22 2.23
C SER A 186 5.38 18.82 1.84
N GLU A 187 6.32 18.80 2.77
CA GLU A 187 7.69 19.21 2.50
C GLU A 187 8.48 18.01 2.01
N PHE A 188 8.86 18.04 0.73
CA PHE A 188 9.66 17.00 0.11
C PHE A 188 10.95 17.61 -0.43
N ASN A 189 12.10 17.13 0.07
CA ASN A 189 13.43 17.67 -0.26
C ASN A 189 13.54 19.20 -0.09
N GLY A 190 12.97 19.75 0.99
CA GLY A 190 13.04 21.18 1.31
C GLY A 190 12.14 22.08 0.45
N LYS A 191 11.24 21.50 -0.35
CA LYS A 191 10.24 22.22 -1.14
C LYS A 191 8.84 21.79 -0.72
N LYS A 192 7.93 22.76 -0.61
CA LYS A 192 6.50 22.49 -0.44
C LYS A 192 5.90 22.11 -1.78
N GLU A 193 5.23 20.98 -1.82
CA GLU A 193 4.57 20.47 -3.02
C GLU A 193 3.31 19.68 -2.67
N LYS A 194 2.38 19.61 -3.61
CA LYS A 194 1.08 18.94 -3.45
C LYS A 194 1.16 17.45 -3.81
N ASN A 195 2.00 16.71 -3.09
CA ASN A 195 2.35 15.31 -3.39
C ASN A 195 1.64 14.28 -2.48
N VAL A 196 0.86 14.71 -1.48
CA VAL A 196 0.17 13.79 -0.56
C VAL A 196 -1.31 13.72 -0.91
N VAL A 197 -1.85 12.52 -1.09
CA VAL A 197 -3.29 12.29 -1.20
C VAL A 197 -3.79 11.75 0.14
N HIS A 198 -4.64 12.53 0.80
CA HIS A 198 -5.29 12.12 2.04
C HIS A 198 -6.70 11.59 1.75
N ILE A 199 -6.89 10.28 1.96
CA ILE A 199 -8.18 9.61 1.88
C ILE A 199 -8.81 9.70 3.27
N LYS A 200 -9.91 10.44 3.40
CA LYS A 200 -10.55 10.71 4.71
C LYS A 200 -11.06 9.45 5.37
N LYS A 201 -11.64 8.57 4.58
CA LYS A 201 -12.12 7.26 5.01
C LYS A 201 -12.03 6.28 3.85
N CYS A 202 -11.13 5.31 3.97
CA CYS A 202 -10.84 4.33 2.94
C CYS A 202 -11.98 3.31 2.85
N ARG A 203 -12.70 3.32 1.73
CA ARG A 203 -13.84 2.43 1.46
C ARG A 203 -13.44 0.96 1.57
N PHE A 204 -12.26 0.58 1.07
CA PHE A 204 -11.79 -0.80 1.13
C PHE A 204 -11.52 -1.24 2.58
N LEU A 205 -10.89 -0.37 3.37
CA LEU A 205 -10.58 -0.64 4.77
C LEU A 205 -11.86 -0.66 5.62
N GLU A 206 -12.80 0.25 5.37
CA GLU A 206 -14.11 0.29 6.03
C GLU A 206 -14.93 -0.98 5.76
N GLU A 207 -14.99 -1.44 4.51
CA GLU A 207 -15.79 -2.61 4.14
C GLU A 207 -15.18 -3.93 4.61
N THR A 208 -13.86 -4.08 4.53
CA THR A 208 -13.15 -5.31 4.94
C THR A 208 -12.90 -5.37 6.44
N ASN A 209 -12.75 -4.20 7.07
CA ASN A 209 -12.44 -4.00 8.47
C ASN A 209 -11.21 -4.81 8.94
N CYS A 210 -10.22 -4.97 8.06
CA CYS A 210 -9.09 -5.88 8.27
C CYS A 210 -7.76 -5.30 7.80
N ALA A 211 -6.87 -5.00 8.75
CA ALA A 211 -5.53 -4.47 8.48
C ALA A 211 -4.71 -5.40 7.55
N GLY A 212 -4.79 -6.72 7.75
CA GLY A 212 -4.08 -7.69 6.91
C GLY A 212 -4.52 -7.66 5.44
N MET A 213 -5.80 -7.45 5.17
CA MET A 213 -6.30 -7.28 3.81
C MET A 213 -5.87 -5.94 3.22
N CYS A 214 -5.92 -4.86 4.01
CA CYS A 214 -5.44 -3.55 3.58
C CYS A 214 -3.95 -3.61 3.19
N THR A 215 -3.10 -4.21 4.02
CA THR A 215 -1.66 -4.27 3.74
C THR A 215 -1.33 -5.18 2.57
N ASN A 216 -1.91 -6.39 2.51
CA ASN A 216 -1.53 -7.38 1.51
C ASN A 216 -2.29 -7.29 0.19
N LEU A 217 -3.53 -6.81 0.18
CA LEU A 217 -4.33 -6.72 -1.05
C LEU A 217 -4.41 -5.30 -1.61
N CYS A 218 -4.21 -4.27 -0.81
CA CYS A 218 -4.26 -2.89 -1.27
C CYS A 218 -2.86 -2.24 -1.28
N LYS A 219 -2.22 -2.05 -0.11
CA LYS A 219 -0.95 -1.32 0.04
C LYS A 219 0.16 -1.89 -0.83
N ILE A 220 0.62 -3.11 -0.55
CA ILE A 220 1.79 -3.67 -1.24
C ILE A 220 1.57 -3.76 -2.75
N PRO A 221 0.46 -4.35 -3.25
CA PRO A 221 0.25 -4.46 -4.70
C PRO A 221 0.11 -3.10 -5.38
N SER A 222 -0.54 -2.11 -4.76
CA SER A 222 -0.71 -0.79 -5.37
C SER A 222 0.61 -0.03 -5.44
N GLN A 223 1.42 -0.04 -4.37
CA GLN A 223 2.75 0.57 -4.37
C GLN A 223 3.65 -0.07 -5.44
N THR A 224 3.66 -1.41 -5.51
CA THR A 224 4.42 -2.13 -6.54
C THR A 224 3.90 -1.78 -7.94
N PHE A 225 2.59 -1.74 -8.15
CA PHE A 225 2.00 -1.41 -9.44
C PHE A 225 2.36 0.02 -9.88
N ILE A 226 2.17 1.01 -9.02
CA ILE A 226 2.43 2.43 -9.34
C ILE A 226 3.93 2.63 -9.62
N MET A 227 4.81 1.99 -8.84
CA MET A 227 6.25 2.06 -9.08
C MET A 227 6.64 1.40 -10.40
N HIS A 228 6.23 0.15 -10.65
CA HIS A 228 6.70 -0.61 -11.79
C HIS A 228 6.00 -0.26 -13.11
N SER A 229 4.72 0.09 -13.07
CA SER A 229 3.92 0.37 -14.27
C SER A 229 3.86 1.86 -14.61
N LEU A 230 3.94 2.74 -13.61
CA LEU A 230 3.81 4.20 -13.80
C LEU A 230 5.11 4.95 -13.48
N GLY A 231 6.12 4.24 -12.97
CA GLY A 231 7.43 4.81 -12.67
C GLY A 231 7.38 5.85 -11.57
N MET A 232 6.46 5.75 -10.61
CA MET A 232 6.30 6.71 -9.53
C MET A 232 6.38 5.99 -8.18
N PRO A 233 7.39 6.27 -7.34
CA PRO A 233 7.41 5.74 -5.97
C PRO A 233 6.26 6.37 -5.16
N VAL A 234 5.62 5.56 -4.33
CA VAL A 234 4.57 6.00 -3.43
C VAL A 234 4.62 5.17 -2.15
N ASP A 235 4.52 5.84 -1.01
CA ASP A 235 4.28 5.20 0.29
C ASP A 235 2.83 5.41 0.69
N MET A 236 2.12 4.33 0.98
CA MET A 236 0.73 4.35 1.42
C MET A 236 0.67 4.11 2.93
N VAL A 237 0.23 5.10 3.70
CA VAL A 237 0.21 5.06 5.16
C VAL A 237 -1.25 4.96 5.64
N PRO A 238 -1.78 3.75 5.88
CA PRO A 238 -3.13 3.58 6.42
C PRO A 238 -3.16 3.91 7.92
N ASN A 239 -4.22 4.60 8.35
CA ASN A 239 -4.56 4.76 9.75
C ASN A 239 -5.76 3.85 10.08
N PHE A 240 -5.54 2.87 10.95
CA PHE A 240 -6.55 1.89 11.31
C PHE A 240 -7.51 2.36 12.42
N ASP A 241 -7.20 3.48 13.09
CA ASP A 241 -8.04 4.04 14.15
C ASP A 241 -9.20 4.88 13.60
N ASP A 242 -9.01 5.55 12.47
CA ASP A 242 -10.05 6.37 11.80
C ASP A 242 -10.42 5.87 10.40
N MET A 243 -9.77 4.78 9.95
CA MET A 243 -9.89 4.19 8.61
C MET A 243 -9.41 5.12 7.48
N SER A 244 -8.64 6.17 7.76
CA SER A 244 -8.03 7.04 6.74
C SER A 244 -6.79 6.39 6.12
N CYS A 245 -6.30 6.96 5.01
CA CYS A 245 -5.07 6.51 4.36
C CYS A 245 -4.41 7.66 3.63
N GLU A 246 -3.09 7.80 3.77
CA GLU A 246 -2.30 8.77 3.01
C GLU A 246 -1.50 8.07 1.92
N MET A 247 -1.43 8.67 0.74
CA MET A 247 -0.55 8.23 -0.35
C MET A 247 0.46 9.34 -0.63
N ILE A 248 1.73 9.09 -0.31
CA ILE A 248 2.81 10.07 -0.42
C ILE A 248 3.59 9.78 -1.70
N PHE A 249 3.30 10.52 -2.76
CA PHE A 249 3.99 10.37 -4.04
C PHE A 249 5.41 10.94 -3.96
N GLY A 250 6.37 10.22 -4.53
CA GLY A 250 7.80 10.54 -4.44
C GLY A 250 8.55 9.77 -3.36
N GLN A 251 7.87 9.29 -2.32
CA GLN A 251 8.49 8.58 -1.21
C GLN A 251 8.67 7.09 -1.55
N GLU A 252 9.88 6.55 -1.36
CA GLU A 252 10.09 5.11 -1.50
C GLU A 252 9.34 4.37 -0.37
N PRO A 253 8.55 3.33 -0.70
CA PRO A 253 7.83 2.57 0.32
C PRO A 253 8.83 1.87 1.26
N PRO A 254 8.57 1.84 2.57
CA PRO A 254 9.44 1.19 3.53
C PRO A 254 9.49 -0.33 3.31
N ALA A 255 10.53 -0.97 3.81
CA ALA A 255 10.59 -2.43 3.81
C ALA A 255 9.49 -3.00 4.72
N ILE A 256 8.93 -4.16 4.36
CA ILE A 256 7.78 -4.78 5.05
C ILE A 256 8.00 -4.93 6.57
N HIS A 257 9.23 -5.22 7.02
CA HIS A 257 9.56 -5.40 8.43
C HIS A 257 9.69 -4.08 9.21
N GLU A 258 9.93 -2.98 8.52
CA GLU A 258 10.05 -1.64 9.09
C GLU A 258 8.71 -0.92 9.10
N ASP A 259 7.86 -1.24 8.12
CA ASP A 259 6.55 -0.64 7.87
C ASP A 259 5.62 -0.76 9.09
N PRO A 260 5.23 0.38 9.70
CA PRO A 260 4.30 0.41 10.82
C PRO A 260 2.96 -0.27 10.54
N ALA A 261 2.50 -0.28 9.27
CA ALA A 261 1.23 -0.89 8.90
C ALA A 261 1.18 -2.41 9.16
N PHE A 262 2.35 -3.08 9.22
CA PHE A 262 2.47 -4.51 9.52
C PHE A 262 2.66 -4.82 11.01
N LYS A 263 2.91 -3.81 11.85
CA LYS A 263 3.12 -3.97 13.30
C LYS A 263 1.83 -3.88 14.12
N GLN A 264 0.74 -3.47 13.47
CA GLN A 264 -0.55 -3.26 14.13
C GLN A 264 -1.24 -4.59 14.46
N PRO A 265 -1.89 -4.70 15.62
CA PRO A 265 -2.63 -5.92 15.98
C PRO A 265 -3.78 -6.15 15.01
N CYS A 266 -4.16 -7.42 14.81
CA CYS A 266 -5.32 -7.75 14.00
C CYS A 266 -6.58 -7.06 14.53
N TYR A 267 -7.33 -6.43 13.62
CA TYR A 267 -8.58 -5.76 13.97
C TYR A 267 -9.57 -6.76 14.58
N LYS A 268 -10.16 -6.43 15.75
CA LYS A 268 -11.15 -7.29 16.43
C LYS A 268 -12.37 -7.62 15.54
N LEU A 269 -12.63 -6.78 14.54
CA LEU A 269 -13.75 -6.88 13.61
C LEU A 269 -13.35 -7.35 12.21
N CYS A 270 -12.15 -7.91 12.01
CA CYS A 270 -11.76 -8.45 10.70
C CYS A 270 -12.78 -9.50 10.25
N LYS A 271 -13.48 -9.23 9.14
CA LYS A 271 -14.51 -10.11 8.58
C LYS A 271 -13.96 -11.47 8.13
N ALA A 272 -12.64 -11.56 7.94
CA ALA A 272 -11.95 -12.78 7.59
C ALA A 272 -11.31 -13.46 8.82
N ASN A 273 -12.12 -13.92 9.75
CA ASN A 273 -11.65 -14.70 10.89
C ASN A 273 -11.33 -16.15 10.45
N ARG A 274 -10.11 -16.40 9.93
CA ARG A 274 -9.29 -17.62 10.15
C ARG A 274 -8.05 -17.75 9.22
N LYS A 275 -6.95 -18.25 9.82
CA LYS A 275 -5.80 -19.00 9.24
C LYS A 275 -4.60 -18.30 8.55
N HIS A 276 -4.18 -17.13 9.00
CA HIS A 276 -2.73 -16.81 8.95
C HIS A 276 -2.23 -16.62 10.36
N ILE A 277 -1.94 -17.74 11.04
CA ILE A 277 -1.27 -17.76 12.34
C ILE A 277 0.17 -17.34 12.08
N LEU A 278 0.42 -16.03 12.07
CA LEU A 278 1.59 -15.53 12.77
C LEU A 278 1.10 -15.37 14.20
N LYS A 279 1.73 -16.09 15.15
CA LYS A 279 1.47 -15.92 16.58
C LYS A 279 1.64 -14.43 16.89
N CYS A 280 0.53 -13.72 17.07
CA CYS A 280 0.55 -12.45 17.77
C CYS A 280 0.90 -12.81 19.20
N SER A 281 2.16 -12.59 19.59
CA SER A 281 2.56 -12.66 20.98
C SER A 281 1.76 -11.62 21.74
N SER A 282 1.02 -12.08 22.74
CA SER A 282 0.30 -11.30 23.74
C SER A 282 1.21 -10.32 24.47
#